data_AF-A0A4V5ZYA4-F1
#
_entry.id   AF-A0A4V5ZYA4-F1
#
_cell.length_a   1.000
_cell.length_b   1.000
_cell.length_c   1.000
_cell.angle_alpha   90.00
_cell.angle_beta   90.00
_cell.angle_gamma   90.00
#
_symmetry.space_group_name_H-M   'P 1'
#
loop_
_entity.id
_entity.type
_entity.pdbx_description
1 polymer ?
#
loop_
_entity_poly.entity_id
_entity_poly.type
_entity_poly.pdbx_seq_one_letter_code
_entity_poly.pdbx_strand_id
1 'polypeptide(L)'
;MDAETVYFGVGFVCEALFLSPVYGRIIWIFLSLKKFRNVACYRIMIQIGLVQLSMAPGTFLMGLAAVTGSDFLSLVNFFVKITVSSLRMEGVLGLMLALSRLDVMCRLGLPKPLFCVI
;
A
#
# COMPACT_ATOMS: atom_id res chain seq x y z
N MET A 1 -25.93 13.04 11.57
CA MET A 1 -24.57 12.49 11.44
C MET A 1 -24.13 12.09 12.82
N ASP A 2 -23.93 10.79 13.03
CA ASP A 2 -23.48 10.24 14.29
C ASP A 2 -22.03 10.66 14.53
N ALA A 3 -21.72 11.14 15.74
CA ALA A 3 -20.39 11.64 16.09
C ALA A 3 -19.30 10.60 15.83
N GLU A 4 -19.61 9.31 15.99
CA GLU A 4 -18.72 8.18 15.75
C GLU A 4 -18.19 8.15 14.30
N THR A 5 -19.06 8.35 13.31
CA THR A 5 -18.69 8.36 11.88
C THR A 5 -17.74 9.51 11.55
N VAL A 6 -17.95 10.66 12.19
CA VAL A 6 -17.07 11.84 12.01
C VAL A 6 -15.70 11.58 12.65
N TYR A 7 -15.64 10.99 13.85
CA TYR A 7 -14.37 10.60 14.48
C TYR A 7 -13.58 9.60 13.62
N PHE A 8 -14.25 8.57 13.08
CA PHE A 8 -13.63 7.62 12.16
C PHE A 8 -13.10 8.31 10.90
N GLY A 9 -13.90 9.19 10.29
CA GLY A 9 -13.51 9.92 9.08
C GLY A 9 -12.28 10.81 9.28
N VAL A 10 -12.23 11.55 10.39
CA VAL A 10 -11.08 12.40 10.74
C VAL A 10 -9.81 11.56 10.96
N GLY A 11 -9.92 10.40 11.60
CA GLY A 11 -8.81 9.47 11.78
C GLY A 11 -8.18 9.05 10.45
N PHE A 12 -9.00 8.60 9.50
CA PHE A 12 -8.53 8.18 8.17
C PHE A 12 -7.89 9.31 7.37
N VAL A 13 -8.43 10.54 7.47
CA VAL A 13 -7.86 11.71 6.78
C VAL A 13 -6.47 12.06 7.35
N CYS A 14 -6.34 12.08 8.68
CA CYS A 14 -5.05 12.30 9.34
C CYS A 14 -4.04 11.20 8.98
N GLU A 15 -4.45 9.93 9.02
CA GLU A 15 -3.58 8.82 8.68
C GLU A 15 -3.10 8.91 7.22
N ALA A 16 -4.00 9.18 6.27
CA ALA A 16 -3.63 9.37 4.88
C ALA A 16 -2.66 10.55 4.67
N LEU A 17 -2.86 11.67 5.37
CA LEU A 17 -2.00 12.85 5.28
C LEU A 17 -0.60 12.65 5.88
N PHE A 18 -0.49 11.89 6.96
CA PHE A 18 0.80 11.64 7.63
C PHE A 18 1.55 10.45 7.04
N LEU A 19 0.88 9.33 6.77
CA LEU A 19 1.54 8.13 6.24
C LEU A 19 1.94 8.30 4.77
N SER A 20 1.11 8.94 3.94
CA SER A 20 1.41 9.09 2.50
C SER A 20 2.77 9.76 2.19
N PRO A 21 3.13 10.91 2.80
CA PRO A 21 4.45 11.51 2.56
C PRO A 21 5.60 10.66 3.13
N VAL A 22 5.37 9.93 4.22
CA VAL A 22 6.36 9.01 4.80
C VAL A 22 6.65 7.86 3.84
N TYR A 23 5.61 7.21 3.29
CA TYR A 23 5.77 6.15 2.30
C TYR A 23 6.39 6.65 1.01
N GLY A 24 6.00 7.84 0.53
CA GLY A 24 6.63 8.48 -0.63
C GLY A 24 8.13 8.67 -0.44
N ARG A 25 8.57 9.12 0.75
CA ARG A 25 10.00 9.27 1.10
C ARG A 25 10.72 7.93 1.14
N ILE A 26 10.13 6.89 1.71
CA ILE A 26 10.72 5.54 1.78
C ILE A 26 10.94 4.98 0.37
N ILE A 27 9.93 5.06 -0.49
CA ILE A 27 10.01 4.61 -1.89
C ILE A 27 11.09 5.40 -2.64
N TRP A 28 11.13 6.72 -2.45
CA TRP A 28 12.15 7.57 -3.07
C TRP A 28 13.58 7.15 -2.69
N ILE A 29 13.81 6.84 -1.42
CA ILE A 29 15.12 6.36 -0.92
C ILE A 29 15.47 5.01 -1.55
N PHE A 30 14.52 4.08 -1.60
CA PHE A 30 14.74 2.75 -2.20
C PHE A 30 14.97 2.81 -3.72
N LEU A 31 14.36 3.76 -4.42
CA LEU A 31 14.59 3.99 -5.85
C LEU A 31 15.96 4.65 -6.11
N SER A 32 16.35 5.62 -5.28
CA SER A 32 17.59 6.39 -5.45
C SER A 32 18.85 5.55 -5.20
N LEU A 33 18.76 4.53 -4.36
CA LEU A 33 19.90 3.72 -3.94
C LEU A 33 20.01 2.43 -4.79
N LYS A 34 20.94 2.41 -5.74
CA LYS A 34 21.22 1.24 -6.60
C LYS A 34 21.50 -0.05 -5.81
N LYS A 35 22.07 0.06 -4.61
CA LYS A 35 22.35 -1.08 -3.71
C LYS A 35 21.08 -1.84 -3.33
N PHE A 36 19.96 -1.14 -3.17
CA PHE A 36 18.69 -1.75 -2.78
C PHE A 36 17.92 -2.33 -3.98
N ARG A 37 18.00 -1.72 -5.17
CA ARG A 37 17.33 -2.25 -6.38
C ARG A 37 17.79 -3.64 -6.83
N ASN A 38 19.01 -4.05 -6.46
CA ASN A 38 19.57 -5.33 -6.90
C ASN A 38 19.12 -6.52 -6.03
N VAL A 39 18.39 -6.25 -4.95
CA VAL A 39 17.91 -7.27 -4.02
C VAL A 39 16.40 -7.46 -4.24
N ALA A 40 16.00 -8.68 -4.56
CA ALA A 40 14.61 -9.04 -4.86
C ALA A 40 13.63 -8.65 -3.74
N CYS A 41 14.03 -8.83 -2.47
CA CYS A 41 13.24 -8.44 -1.30
C CYS A 41 12.95 -6.92 -1.24
N TYR A 42 13.92 -6.08 -1.62
CA TYR A 42 13.72 -4.62 -1.67
C TYR A 42 12.81 -4.21 -2.82
N ARG A 43 12.86 -4.91 -3.97
CA ARG A 43 11.90 -4.69 -5.07
C ARG A 43 10.46 -4.96 -4.63
N ILE A 44 10.22 -6.03 -3.87
CA ILE A 44 8.89 -6.29 -3.30
C ILE A 44 8.48 -5.22 -2.30
N MET A 45 9.38 -4.75 -1.43
CA MET A 45 9.04 -3.66 -0.51
C MET A 45 8.65 -2.38 -1.26
N ILE A 46 9.31 -2.06 -2.38
CA ILE A 46 8.93 -0.93 -3.24
C ILE A 46 7.52 -1.13 -3.82
N GLN A 47 7.20 -2.34 -4.28
CA GLN A 47 5.86 -2.66 -4.81
C GLN A 47 4.77 -2.51 -3.75
N ILE A 48 4.99 -3.05 -2.54
CA ILE A 48 4.06 -2.89 -1.42
C ILE A 48 3.85 -1.40 -1.11
N GLY A 49 4.94 -0.62 -1.04
CA GLY A 49 4.86 0.82 -0.81
C GLY A 49 4.07 1.55 -1.90
N LEU A 50 4.25 1.20 -3.17
CA LEU A 50 3.47 1.78 -4.28
C LEU A 50 1.98 1.44 -4.19
N VAL A 51 1.66 0.20 -3.82
CA VAL A 51 0.27 -0.25 -3.60
C VAL A 51 -0.35 0.56 -2.46
N GLN A 52 0.33 0.74 -1.33
CA GLN A 52 -0.16 1.58 -0.23
C GLN A 52 -0.33 3.05 -0.64
N LEU A 53 0.59 3.60 -1.42
CA LEU A 53 0.47 4.96 -1.94
C LEU A 53 -0.77 5.13 -2.84
N SER A 54 -1.10 4.09 -3.63
CA SER A 54 -2.32 4.07 -4.44
C SER A 54 -3.61 3.93 -3.62
N MET A 55 -3.54 3.33 -2.43
CA MET A 55 -4.67 3.22 -1.49
C MET A 55 -4.92 4.52 -0.73
N ALA A 56 -3.88 5.30 -0.44
CA ALA A 56 -3.96 6.57 0.29
C ALA A 56 -5.01 7.57 -0.24
N PRO A 57 -5.15 7.84 -1.55
CA PRO A 57 -6.22 8.71 -2.04
C PRO A 57 -7.62 8.10 -1.84
N GLY A 58 -7.75 6.78 -1.83
CA GLY A 58 -9.01 6.09 -1.56
C GLY A 58 -9.45 6.22 -0.10
N THR A 59 -8.53 6.05 0.84
CA THR A 59 -8.81 6.24 2.27
C THR A 59 -9.09 7.70 2.60
N PHE A 60 -8.38 8.63 1.96
CA PHE A 60 -8.64 10.08 2.10
C PHE A 60 -10.05 10.46 1.63
N LEU A 61 -10.46 10.02 0.44
CA LEU A 61 -11.80 10.28 -0.11
C LEU A 61 -12.90 9.62 0.73
N MET A 62 -12.65 8.43 1.27
CA MET A 62 -13.59 7.74 2.15
C MET A 62 -13.78 8.48 3.48
N GLY A 63 -12.69 8.97 4.08
CA GLY A 63 -12.75 9.79 5.30
C GLY A 63 -13.45 11.13 5.07
N LEU A 64 -13.20 11.78 3.92
CA LEU A 64 -13.88 13.01 3.51
C LEU A 64 -15.39 12.82 3.31
N ALA A 65 -15.80 11.70 2.70
CA ALA A 65 -17.21 11.34 2.55
C ALA A 65 -17.89 11.13 3.91
N ALA A 66 -17.21 10.45 4.84
CA ALA A 66 -17.71 10.23 6.20
C ALA A 66 -17.88 11.54 7.01
N VAL A 67 -16.99 12.52 6.82
CA VAL A 67 -17.06 13.83 7.50
C VAL A 67 -18.05 14.78 6.84
N THR A 68 -18.22 14.73 5.52
CA THR A 68 -19.08 15.68 4.79
C THR A 68 -20.54 15.22 4.73
N GLY A 69 -20.81 13.95 5.09
CA GLY A 69 -22.16 13.35 5.04
C GLY A 69 -22.78 13.37 3.64
N SER A 70 -21.98 13.68 2.62
CA SER A 70 -22.38 13.79 1.23
C SER A 70 -21.99 12.51 0.55
N ASP A 71 -23.00 11.73 0.16
CA ASP A 71 -22.81 10.58 -0.70
C ASP A 71 -22.21 11.06 -2.02
N PHE A 72 -20.88 11.01 -2.16
CA PHE A 72 -20.20 11.03 -3.47
C PHE A 72 -20.50 9.69 -4.17
N LEU A 73 -21.78 9.55 -4.48
CA LEU A 73 -22.63 8.48 -4.97
C LEU A 73 -21.92 7.71 -6.10
N SER A 74 -21.15 6.69 -5.72
CA SER A 74 -20.39 5.73 -6.56
C SER A 74 -18.86 5.90 -6.59
N LEU A 75 -18.29 7.08 -6.30
CA LEU A 75 -16.82 7.24 -6.22
C LEU A 75 -16.24 6.46 -5.04
N VAL A 76 -16.88 6.54 -3.88
CA VAL A 76 -16.47 5.79 -2.68
C VAL A 76 -16.49 4.28 -2.96
N ASN A 77 -17.51 3.79 -3.65
CA ASN A 77 -17.63 2.36 -4.00
C ASN A 77 -16.51 1.90 -4.96
N PHE A 78 -16.12 2.76 -5.90
CA PHE A 78 -14.98 2.52 -6.79
C PHE A 78 -13.66 2.46 -6.01
N PHE A 79 -13.42 3.42 -5.11
CA PHE A 79 -12.20 3.46 -4.30
C PHE A 79 -12.14 2.34 -3.25
N VAL A 80 -13.28 1.92 -2.69
CA VAL A 80 -13.35 0.74 -1.80
C VAL A 80 -12.97 -0.52 -2.58
N LYS A 81 -13.45 -0.70 -3.82
CA LYS A 81 -13.01 -1.82 -4.67
C LYS A 81 -11.51 -1.81 -4.92
N ILE A 82 -10.94 -0.65 -5.24
CA ILE A 82 -9.48 -0.49 -5.41
C ILE A 82 -8.76 -0.87 -4.12
N THR A 83 -9.20 -0.32 -2.98
CA THR A 83 -8.61 -0.59 -1.66
C THR A 83 -8.63 -2.09 -1.33
N VAL A 84 -9.75 -2.78 -1.54
CA VAL A 84 -9.85 -4.23 -1.33
C VAL A 84 -8.94 -5.01 -2.27
N SER A 85 -8.82 -4.60 -3.53
CA SER A 85 -7.92 -5.25 -4.49
C SER A 85 -6.45 -5.06 -4.13
N SER A 86 -6.08 -3.85 -3.69
CA SER A 86 -4.75 -3.50 -3.22
C SER A 86 -4.37 -4.26 -1.95
N LEU A 87 -5.30 -4.40 -1.00
CA LEU A 87 -5.11 -5.22 0.21
C LEU A 87 -4.80 -6.69 -0.12
N ARG A 88 -5.48 -7.25 -1.14
CA ARG A 88 -5.17 -8.60 -1.63
C ARG A 88 -3.78 -8.66 -2.25
N MET A 89 -3.41 -7.67 -3.04
CA MET A 89 -2.06 -7.59 -3.62
C MET A 89 -0.99 -7.47 -2.53
N GLU A 90 -1.19 -6.64 -1.50
CA GLU A 90 -0.27 -6.56 -0.36
C GLU A 90 -0.12 -7.89 0.36
N GLY A 91 -1.22 -8.63 0.57
CA GLY A 91 -1.17 -9.97 1.16
C GLY A 91 -0.32 -10.94 0.35
N VAL A 92 -0.50 -10.98 -0.98
CA VAL A 92 0.30 -11.82 -1.89
C VAL A 92 1.77 -11.40 -1.90
N LEU A 93 2.04 -10.09 -1.96
CA LEU A 93 3.40 -9.54 -1.94
C LEU A 93 4.09 -9.80 -0.59
N GLY A 94 3.36 -9.75 0.51
CA GLY A 94 3.84 -10.11 1.84
C GLY A 94 4.26 -11.58 1.93
N LEU A 95 3.46 -12.48 1.35
CA LEU A 95 3.82 -13.89 1.21
C LEU A 95 5.08 -14.07 0.34
N MET A 96 5.18 -13.36 -0.78
CA MET A 96 6.36 -13.39 -1.64
C MET A 96 7.61 -12.88 -0.90
N LEU A 97 7.48 -11.86 -0.06
CA LEU A 97 8.58 -11.36 0.77
C LEU A 97 9.04 -12.41 1.80
N ALA A 98 8.10 -13.11 2.44
CA ALA A 98 8.40 -14.21 3.35
C ALA A 98 9.11 -15.37 2.62
N LEU A 99 8.64 -15.73 1.42
CA LEU A 99 9.27 -16.73 0.56
C LEU A 99 10.68 -16.32 0.12
N SER A 100 10.91 -15.03 -0.18
CA SER A 100 12.26 -14.52 -0.49
C SER A 100 13.22 -14.71 0.68
N ARG A 101 12.77 -14.47 1.91
CA ARG A 101 13.58 -14.68 3.11
C ARG A 101 13.81 -16.17 3.38
N LEU A 102 12.79 -16.99 3.16
CA LEU A 102 12.89 -18.44 3.30
C LEU A 102 13.85 -19.05 2.26
N ASP A 103 13.83 -18.57 1.02
CA ASP A 103 14.76 -18.99 -0.02
C ASP A 103 16.22 -18.68 0.36
N VAL A 104 16.49 -17.52 0.94
CA VAL A 104 17.85 -17.18 1.42
C VAL A 104 18.28 -18.08 2.58
N MET A 105 17.35 -18.43 3.50
CA MET A 105 17.64 -19.29 4.65
C MET A 105 17.80 -20.77 4.27
N CYS A 106 16.95 -21.28 3.38
CA CYS A 106 16.90 -22.69 2.98
C CYS A 106 17.62 -22.98 1.66
N ARG A 107 18.15 -21.97 0.96
CA ARG A 107 18.80 -22.06 -0.37
C ARG A 107 17.96 -22.83 -1.40
N LEU A 108 16.65 -22.56 -1.45
CA LEU A 108 15.69 -23.29 -2.29
C LEU A 108 15.85 -23.05 -3.80
N GLY A 109 16.65 -22.06 -4.22
CA GLY A 109 16.98 -21.84 -5.62
C GLY A 109 15.76 -21.40 -6.43
N LEU A 110 14.88 -20.58 -5.84
CA LEU A 110 13.67 -20.11 -6.52
C LEU A 110 14.02 -19.35 -7.82
N PRO A 111 13.35 -19.65 -8.94
CA PRO A 111 13.64 -19.00 -10.22
C PRO A 111 13.34 -17.50 -10.16
N LYS A 112 14.31 -16.72 -10.63
CA LYS A 112 14.34 -15.24 -10.61
C LYS A 112 13.23 -14.48 -11.38
N PRO A 113 12.51 -15.02 -12.38
CA PRO A 113 11.54 -14.22 -13.13
C PRO A 113 10.27 -13.87 -12.32
N LEU A 114 9.99 -14.57 -11.22
CA LEU A 114 8.81 -14.28 -10.37
C LEU A 114 8.91 -12.92 -9.63
N PHE A 115 10.14 -12.42 -9.44
CA PHE A 115 10.44 -11.12 -8.82
C PHE A 115 10.79 -10.03 -9.86
N CYS A 116 10.72 -10.35 -11.15
CA CYS A 116 11.09 -9.46 -12.25
C CYS A 116 9.89 -8.67 -12.77
N VAL A 117 9.26 -7.89 -11.90
CA VAL A 117 8.35 -6.81 -12.33
C VAL A 117 8.80 -5.57 -11.56
N ILE A 118 9.25 -4.53 -12.29
CA ILE A 118 9.91 -3.28 -11.83
C ILE A 118 11.40 -3.45 -11.51
#